data_AF-A0A364VDT5-F1
#
_entry.id   AF-A0A364VDT5-F1
#
_cell.length_a   1.000
_cell.length_b   1.000
_cell.length_c   1.000
_cell.angle_alpha   90.00
_cell.angle_beta   90.00
_cell.angle_gamma   90.00
#
_symmetry.space_group_name_H-M   'P 1'
#
loop_
_entity.id
_entity.type
_entity.pdbx_description
1 polymer ?
#
loop_
_entity_poly.entity_id
_entity_poly.type
_entity_poly.pdbx_seq_one_letter_code
_entity_poly.pdbx_strand_id
1 'polypeptide(L)' 'MADPPRITESESRRRKLVWEAVLGFVTTFATLAGVVAVWNVFRPDPSVGPALVFAVLLALVWLTWRQYGRYR' A
#
# COMPACT_ATOMS: atom_id res chain seq x y z
N MET A 1 -41.61 -3.19 13.44
CA MET A 1 -40.86 -2.84 12.22
C MET A 1 -39.43 -2.57 12.65
N ALA A 2 -38.53 -3.54 12.50
CA ALA A 2 -37.14 -3.38 12.91
C ALA A 2 -36.45 -2.47 11.89
N ASP A 3 -35.82 -1.39 12.35
CA ASP A 3 -34.96 -0.53 11.53
C ASP A 3 -33.85 -1.42 10.94
N PRO A 4 -33.70 -1.52 9.61
CA PRO A 4 -32.61 -2.30 9.04
C PRO A 4 -31.28 -1.73 9.59
N PRO A 5 -30.29 -2.57 9.91
CA PRO A 5 -29.05 -2.10 10.52
C PRO A 5 -28.43 -1.06 9.60
N ARG A 6 -28.51 0.21 10.01
CA ARG A 6 -27.77 1.29 9.38
C ARG A 6 -26.31 0.95 9.66
N ILE A 7 -25.63 0.33 8.70
CA ILE A 7 -24.18 0.44 8.62
C ILE A 7 -23.97 1.96 8.60
N THR A 8 -23.66 2.53 9.76
CA THR A 8 -23.74 3.97 9.96
C THR A 8 -22.79 4.60 8.94
N GLU A 9 -23.17 5.69 8.26
CA GLU A 9 -22.29 6.34 7.28
C GLU A 9 -20.87 6.58 7.84
N SER A 10 -20.76 6.74 9.16
CA SER A 10 -19.50 6.78 9.90
C SER A 10 -18.64 5.53 9.77
N GLU A 11 -19.19 4.31 9.79
CA GLU A 11 -18.45 3.05 9.66
C GLU A 11 -17.81 2.93 8.26
N SER A 12 -18.61 3.22 7.22
CA SER A 12 -18.15 3.23 5.82
C SER A 12 -17.09 4.30 5.59
N ARG A 13 -17.27 5.49 6.17
CA ARG A 13 -16.29 6.59 6.09
C ARG A 13 -14.98 6.26 6.81
N ARG A 14 -15.05 5.64 7.99
CA ARG A 14 -13.85 5.16 8.71
C ARG A 14 -13.09 4.14 7.89
N ARG A 15 -13.77 3.14 7.32
CA ARG A 15 -13.15 2.14 6.44
C ARG A 15 -12.45 2.79 5.24
N LYS A 16 -13.07 3.78 4.60
CA LYS A 16 -12.47 4.51 3.49
C LYS A 16 -11.20 5.25 3.91
N LEU A 17 -11.24 5.97 5.03
CA LEU A 17 -10.08 6.69 5.56
C LEU A 17 -8.93 5.75 5.95
N VAL A 18 -9.24 4.60 6.56
CA VAL A 18 -8.24 3.57 6.88
C VAL A 18 -7.58 3.06 5.60
N TRP A 19 -8.35 2.76 4.55
CA TRP A 19 -7.80 2.33 3.27
C TRP A 19 -6.96 3.42 2.60
N GLU A 20 -7.38 4.69 2.62
CA GLU A 20 -6.61 5.81 2.10
C GLU A 20 -5.27 5.97 2.85
N ALA A 21 -5.28 5.86 4.18
CA ALA A 21 -4.09 5.93 5.00
C ALA A 21 -3.13 4.75 4.73
N VAL A 22 -3.66 3.52 4.65
CA VAL A 22 -2.87 2.33 4.30
C VAL A 22 -2.26 2.48 2.91
N LEU A 23 -3.03 2.94 1.92
CA LEU A 23 -2.54 3.14 0.56
C LEU A 23 -1.42 4.18 0.52
N GLY A 24 -1.61 5.33 1.17
CA GLY A 24 -0.59 6.39 1.25
C GLY A 24 0.68 5.93 1.96
N PHE A 25 0.54 5.20 3.07
CA PHE A 25 1.65 4.65 3.83
C PHE A 25 2.46 3.64 2.99
N VAL A 26 1.80 2.62 2.43
CA VAL A 26 2.48 1.58 1.63
C VAL A 26 3.16 2.20 0.40
N THR A 27 2.53 3.19 -0.24
CA THR A 27 3.10 3.90 -1.41
C THR A 27 4.36 4.70 -1.02
N THR A 28 4.36 5.36 0.14
CA THR A 28 5.51 6.11 0.65
C THR A 28 6.70 5.19 0.90
N PHE A 29 6.47 4.07 1.58
CA PHE A 29 7.51 3.08 1.84
C PHE A 29 8.03 2.43 0.56
N ALA A 30 7.14 2.10 -0.39
CA ALA A 30 7.54 1.60 -1.69
C ALA A 30 8.44 2.60 -2.44
N THR A 31 8.12 3.89 -2.36
CA THR A 31 8.92 4.96 -2.99
C THR A 31 10.32 5.03 -2.35
N LEU A 32 10.40 5.05 -1.02
CA LEU A 32 11.67 5.06 -0.29
C LEU A 32 12.51 3.81 -0.61
N ALA A 33 11.91 2.63 -0.61
CA ALA A 33 12.60 1.39 -0.97
C ALA A 33 13.09 1.41 -2.43
N GLY A 34 12.34 2.04 -3.34
CA GLY A 34 12.75 2.23 -4.73
C GLY A 34 13.99 3.09 -4.86
N VAL A 35 14.05 4.21 -4.12
CA VAL A 35 15.24 5.06 -4.07
C VAL A 35 16.45 4.28 -3.57
N VAL A 36 16.30 3.49 -2.50
CA VAL A 36 17.41 2.67 -1.96
C VAL A 36 17.81 1.57 -2.94
N ALA A 37 16.86 0.93 -3.61
CA ALA A 37 17.15 -0.10 -4.62
C ALA A 37 17.90 0.50 -5.82
N VAL A 38 17.43 1.62 -6.36
CA VAL A 38 18.10 2.35 -7.46
C VAL A 38 19.50 2.77 -7.03
N TRP A 39 19.66 3.37 -5.84
CA TRP A 39 20.97 3.75 -5.31
C TRP A 39 21.90 2.54 -5.16
N ASN A 40 21.39 1.41 -4.69
CA ASN A 40 22.15 0.19 -4.49
C ASN A 40 22.65 -0.42 -5.81
N VAL A 41 21.97 -0.22 -6.93
CA VAL A 41 22.46 -0.64 -8.26
C VAL A 41 23.72 0.10 -8.68
N PHE A 42 23.90 1.36 -8.25
CA PHE A 42 25.09 2.15 -8.53
C PHE A 42 26.25 1.90 -7.55
N ARG A 43 26.08 1.02 -6.56
CA ARG A 43 27.18 0.63 -5.66
C ARG A 43 28.13 -0.36 -6.34
N PRO A 44 29.43 -0.31 -6.03
CA PRO A 44 30.42 -1.24 -6.56
C PRO A 44 30.17 -2.70 -6.15
N ASP A 45 29.60 -2.93 -4.95
CA ASP A 45 29.10 -4.23 -4.49
C ASP A 45 27.57 -4.14 -4.24
N PRO A 46 26.74 -4.41 -5.26
CA PRO A 46 25.29 -4.32 -5.13
C PRO A 46 24.73 -5.48 -4.31
N SER A 47 24.02 -5.17 -3.22
CA SER A 47 23.32 -6.18 -2.40
C SER A 47 21.95 -6.52 -2.98
N VAL A 48 21.50 -7.77 -2.88
CA VAL A 48 20.15 -8.18 -3.33
C VAL A 48 19.05 -7.73 -2.35
N GLY A 49 19.40 -7.42 -1.09
CA GLY A 49 18.45 -7.07 -0.03
C GLY A 49 17.52 -5.90 -0.38
N PRO A 50 18.06 -4.73 -0.79
CA PRO A 50 17.24 -3.58 -1.16
C PRO A 50 16.27 -3.85 -2.31
N ALA A 51 16.71 -4.59 -3.33
CA ALA A 51 15.87 -4.96 -4.47
C ALA A 51 14.72 -5.89 -4.06
N LEU A 52 14.98 -6.85 -3.17
CA LEU A 52 13.97 -7.75 -2.60
C LEU A 52 12.91 -6.97 -1.81
N VAL A 53 13.33 -6.05 -0.93
CA VAL A 53 12.43 -5.20 -0.14
C VAL A 53 11.57 -4.33 -1.07
N PHE A 54 12.16 -3.74 -2.10
CA PHE A 54 11.44 -2.95 -3.09
C PHE A 54 10.40 -3.78 -3.86
N ALA A 55 10.77 -4.99 -4.30
CA ALA A 55 9.86 -5.89 -5.00
C ALA A 55 8.66 -6.30 -4.13
N VAL A 56 8.87 -6.58 -2.84
CA VAL A 56 7.79 -6.89 -1.89
C VAL A 56 6.87 -5.70 -1.68
N LEU A 57 7.42 -4.49 -1.53
CA LEU A 57 6.62 -3.28 -1.36
C LEU A 57 5.83 -2.94 -2.62
N LEU A 58 6.41 -3.11 -3.82
CA LEU A 58 5.69 -2.99 -5.09
C LEU A 58 4.54 -4.00 -5.20
N ALA A 59 4.78 -5.25 -4.80
CA ALA A 59 3.73 -6.28 -4.77
C ALA A 59 2.60 -5.91 -3.80
N LEU A 60 2.94 -5.36 -2.62
CA LEU A 60 1.95 -4.85 -1.66
C LEU A 60 1.16 -3.67 -2.22
N VAL A 61 1.81 -2.69 -2.85
CA VAL A 61 1.12 -1.57 -3.53
C VAL A 61 0.16 -2.13 -4.58
N TRP A 62 0.63 -3.04 -5.44
CA TRP A 62 -0.18 -3.63 -6.50
C TRP A 62 -1.38 -4.42 -5.95
N LEU A 63 -1.18 -5.23 -4.91
CA LEU A 63 -2.26 -5.94 -4.22
C LEU A 63 -3.28 -4.98 -3.61
N THR A 64 -2.82 -3.92 -2.97
CA THR A 64 -3.66 -2.88 -2.36
C THR A 64 -4.49 -2.18 -3.44
N TRP A 65 -3.87 -1.82 -4.57
CA TRP A 65 -4.54 -1.23 -5.72
C TRP A 65 -5.56 -2.17 -6.36
N ARG A 66 -5.22 -3.46 -6.49
CA ARG A 66 -6.10 -4.50 -7.02
C ARG A 66 -7.29 -4.77 -6.09
N GLN A 67 -7.10 -4.74 -4.78
CA GLN A 67 -8.18 -4.81 -3.79
C GLN A 67 -9.08 -3.58 -3.85
N TYR A 68 -8.49 -2.38 -3.96
CA TYR A 68 -9.23 -1.13 -4.03
C TYR A 68 -10.10 -1.04 -5.30
N GLY A 69 -9.57 -1.48 -6.45
CA GLY A 69 -10.34 -1.59 -7.70
C GLY A 69 -11.49 -2.61 -7.65
N ARG A 70 -11.47 -3.54 -6.68
CA ARG A 70 -12.56 -4.51 -6.48
C ARG A 70 -13.74 -3.94 -5.68
N TYR A 71 -13.55 -2.80 -5.03
CA TYR A 71 -14.56 -2.04 -4.29
C TYR A 71 -15.09 -0.83 -5.06
N ARG A 72 -14.53 -0.54 -6.24
CA ARG A 72 -15.01 0.49 -7.17
C ARG A 72 -16.03 -0.12 -8.13
#